data_AF-A0AAP9MEC5-F1
#
_entry.id   AF-A0AAP9MEC5-F1
#
_cell.length_a   1.000
_cell.length_b   1.000
_cell.length_c   1.000
_cell.angle_alpha   90.00
_cell.angle_beta   90.00
_cell.angle_gamma   90.00
#
_symmetry.space_group_name_H-M   'P 1'
#
loop_
_entity.id
_entity.type
_entity.pdbx_description
1 polymer ?
#
loop_
_entity_poly.entity_id
_entity_poly.type
_entity_poly.pdbx_seq_one_letter_code
_entity_poly.pdbx_strand_id
1 'polypeptide(L)'
;MSSMHFQPPSQDAVKNKFITSMSMLLIVVSLYVTCYMLFFRTVEVDVTKDAGIEYRGEDGSASVRVINRNQNYNQRIQEFMDSITYEVKPAKKLKNGDELTITARYDETLASRYHVNPIQTVRRVKVKDLPERFADVNEIPASFLSTLDDRTRSYLNKNMEQILNEDFTSFFIRSQPELVNQKQMYRVFLDGKKSSAKDKIIDIYAITAKGEVNTSSKKETLEMKEDTIYYMITYNEINTSLRILDENVYGEKLIISESNDLTKETQFTSFMESKYKSAYEVQIMKSEANS
;
A
#
# COMPACT_ATOMS: atom_id res chain seq x y z
N MET A 1 29.98 -45.83 -77.53
CA MET A 1 29.80 -44.96 -76.35
C MET A 1 29.00 -43.75 -76.82
N SER A 2 27.77 -43.60 -76.35
CA SER A 2 26.83 -42.56 -76.78
C SER A 2 27.33 -41.20 -76.26
N SER A 3 27.70 -40.30 -77.17
CA SER A 3 28.09 -38.93 -76.82
C SER A 3 26.85 -38.18 -76.34
N MET A 4 26.83 -37.83 -75.04
CA MET A 4 25.87 -36.86 -74.50
C MET A 4 26.00 -35.56 -75.29
N HIS A 5 25.05 -35.33 -76.20
CA HIS A 5 24.87 -34.03 -76.85
C HIS A 5 24.38 -33.05 -75.78
N PHE A 6 25.29 -32.29 -75.19
CA PHE A 6 24.94 -31.08 -74.46
C PHE A 6 24.53 -30.04 -75.51
N GLN A 7 23.24 -30.00 -75.84
CA GLN A 7 22.71 -28.91 -76.65
C GLN A 7 22.73 -27.63 -75.79
N PRO A 8 23.38 -26.55 -76.24
CA PRO A 8 23.33 -25.28 -75.53
C PRO A 8 21.86 -24.84 -75.43
N PRO A 9 21.44 -24.26 -74.29
CA PRO A 9 20.04 -23.89 -74.07
C PRO A 9 19.55 -22.98 -75.22
N SER A 10 18.36 -23.27 -75.76
CA SER A 10 17.77 -22.46 -76.82
C SER A 10 17.63 -21.00 -76.36
N GLN A 11 17.75 -20.04 -77.29
CA GLN A 11 17.68 -18.61 -76.94
C GLN A 11 16.41 -18.26 -76.14
N ASP A 12 15.29 -18.93 -76.42
CA ASP A 12 14.03 -18.73 -75.71
C ASP A 12 14.06 -19.28 -74.28
N ALA A 13 14.74 -20.40 -74.04
CA ALA A 13 14.95 -20.94 -72.69
C ALA A 13 15.87 -20.03 -71.86
N VAL A 14 16.86 -19.38 -72.48
CA VAL A 14 17.73 -18.40 -71.82
C VAL A 14 16.95 -17.11 -71.51
N LYS A 15 16.14 -16.61 -72.45
CA LYS A 15 15.26 -15.45 -72.24
C LYS A 15 14.25 -15.68 -71.14
N ASN A 16 13.57 -16.83 -71.12
CA ASN A 16 12.61 -17.15 -70.06
C ASN A 16 13.30 -17.23 -68.69
N LYS A 17 14.45 -17.91 -68.57
CA LYS A 17 15.22 -17.95 -67.31
C LYS A 17 15.65 -16.57 -66.83
N PHE A 18 16.02 -15.68 -67.75
CA PHE A 18 16.34 -14.28 -67.43
C PHE A 18 15.11 -13.52 -66.92
N ILE A 19 13.95 -13.68 -67.57
CA ILE A 19 12.68 -13.05 -67.14
C ILE A 19 12.26 -13.56 -65.76
N THR A 20 12.35 -14.87 -65.50
CA THR A 20 11.99 -15.44 -64.19
C THR A 20 12.94 -14.93 -63.09
N SER A 21 14.25 -14.87 -63.38
CA SER A 21 15.26 -14.35 -62.44
C SER A 21 15.05 -12.87 -62.13
N MET A 22 14.75 -12.04 -63.15
CA MET A 22 14.44 -10.63 -62.99
C MET A 22 13.15 -10.42 -62.17
N SER A 23 12.13 -11.24 -62.42
CA SER A 23 10.86 -11.20 -61.67
C SER A 23 11.07 -11.57 -60.21
N MET A 24 11.90 -12.57 -59.93
CA MET A 24 12.24 -12.98 -58.57
C MET A 24 13.02 -11.90 -57.82
N LEU A 25 13.97 -11.23 -58.49
CA LEU A 25 14.68 -10.08 -57.94
C LEU A 25 13.72 -8.94 -57.58
N LEU A 26 12.77 -8.61 -58.47
CA LEU A 26 11.76 -7.58 -58.21
C LEU A 26 10.87 -7.92 -57.01
N ILE A 27 10.50 -9.20 -56.83
CA ILE A 27 9.73 -9.64 -55.66
C ILE A 27 10.57 -9.48 -54.38
N VAL A 28 11.84 -9.91 -54.38
CA VAL A 28 12.71 -9.78 -53.20
C VAL A 28 12.96 -8.32 -52.85
N VAL A 29 13.23 -7.47 -53.84
CA VAL A 29 13.43 -6.03 -53.65
C VAL A 29 12.14 -5.36 -53.16
N SER A 30 10.98 -5.68 -53.74
CA SER A 30 9.71 -5.11 -53.29
C SER A 30 9.32 -5.56 -51.88
N LEU A 31 9.59 -6.83 -51.53
CA LEU A 31 9.40 -7.33 -50.16
C LEU A 31 10.35 -6.63 -49.19
N TYR A 32 11.63 -6.47 -49.56
CA TYR A 32 12.61 -5.75 -48.74
C TYR A 32 12.22 -4.29 -48.53
N VAL A 33 11.81 -3.57 -49.58
CA VAL A 33 11.36 -2.18 -49.51
C VAL A 33 10.08 -2.07 -48.68
N THR A 34 9.12 -2.99 -48.84
CA THR A 34 7.88 -3.00 -48.07
C THR A 34 8.15 -3.29 -46.59
N CYS A 35 8.97 -4.29 -46.28
CA CYS A 35 9.42 -4.58 -44.91
C CYS A 35 10.16 -3.39 -44.32
N TYR A 36 11.04 -2.74 -45.09
CA TYR A 36 11.76 -1.53 -44.66
C TYR A 36 10.77 -0.41 -44.34
N MET A 37 9.85 -0.07 -45.26
CA MET A 37 8.85 0.98 -45.02
C MET A 37 7.93 0.68 -43.84
N LEU A 38 7.55 -0.59 -43.63
CA LEU A 38 6.71 -1.00 -42.49
C LEU A 38 7.50 -1.02 -41.17
N PHE A 39 8.78 -1.39 -41.20
CA PHE A 39 9.63 -1.48 -40.02
C PHE A 39 10.07 -0.10 -39.51
N PHE A 40 10.44 0.79 -40.43
CA PHE A 40 10.82 2.19 -40.16
C PHE A 40 9.63 3.14 -40.00
N ARG A 41 8.39 2.63 -40.06
CA ARG A 41 7.21 3.45 -39.82
C ARG A 41 7.21 3.91 -38.37
N THR A 42 7.21 5.23 -38.18
CA THR A 42 7.07 5.85 -36.88
C THR A 42 5.73 5.49 -36.24
N VAL A 43 5.76 5.10 -34.97
CA VAL A 43 4.57 4.77 -34.19
C VAL A 43 4.31 5.87 -33.17
N GLU A 44 3.12 6.44 -33.18
CA GLU A 44 2.70 7.38 -32.15
C GLU A 44 2.31 6.63 -30.89
N VAL A 45 2.86 7.06 -29.75
CA VAL A 45 2.61 6.44 -28.45
C VAL A 45 2.22 7.51 -27.46
N ASP A 46 1.01 7.41 -26.91
CA ASP A 46 0.58 8.23 -25.78
C ASP A 46 1.28 7.73 -24.51
N VAL A 47 2.26 8.53 -24.06
CA VAL A 47 3.11 8.19 -22.93
C VAL A 47 2.46 8.48 -21.58
N THR A 48 1.25 9.04 -21.51
CA THR A 48 0.52 9.29 -20.25
C THR A 48 -0.74 8.44 -20.09
N LYS A 49 -1.09 7.64 -21.09
CA LYS A 49 -2.26 6.75 -21.08
C LYS A 49 -2.25 5.79 -19.89
N ASP A 50 -1.10 5.15 -19.67
CA ASP A 50 -0.90 4.10 -18.65
C ASP A 50 -0.31 4.66 -17.34
N ALA A 51 -0.33 5.98 -17.17
CA ALA A 51 -0.01 6.64 -15.92
C ALA A 51 -1.07 6.30 -14.87
N GLY A 52 -0.77 5.34 -13.99
CA GLY A 52 -1.58 4.99 -12.83
C GLY A 52 -1.37 6.00 -11.72
N ILE A 53 -2.44 6.66 -11.27
CA ILE A 53 -2.39 7.67 -10.21
C ILE A 53 -2.81 7.01 -8.91
N GLU A 54 -1.96 7.10 -7.89
CA GLU A 54 -2.20 6.54 -6.57
C GLU A 54 -2.10 7.63 -5.51
N TYR A 55 -3.20 7.84 -4.79
CA TYR A 55 -3.28 8.77 -3.68
C TYR A 55 -3.05 8.06 -2.35
N ARG A 56 -2.38 8.73 -1.42
CA ARG A 56 -2.24 8.31 -0.02
C ARG A 56 -2.47 9.49 0.92
N GLY A 57 -3.24 9.26 1.98
CA GLY A 57 -3.61 10.26 2.98
C GLY A 57 -4.97 10.90 2.71
N GLU A 58 -5.21 12.03 3.37
CA GLU A 58 -6.50 12.72 3.43
C GLU A 58 -6.45 14.09 2.76
N ASP A 59 -7.61 14.67 2.50
CA ASP A 59 -7.78 16.04 2.04
C ASP A 59 -6.91 17.03 2.85
N GLY A 60 -6.10 17.83 2.14
CA GLY A 60 -5.17 18.81 2.70
C GLY A 60 -3.80 18.26 3.10
N SER A 61 -3.63 16.94 3.12
CA SER A 61 -2.39 16.28 3.54
C SER A 61 -1.96 15.14 2.62
N ALA A 62 -2.77 14.81 1.63
CA ALA A 62 -2.55 13.69 0.74
C ALA A 62 -1.31 13.90 -0.11
N SER A 63 -0.73 12.79 -0.53
CA SER A 63 0.36 12.70 -1.48
C SER A 63 -0.05 11.84 -2.65
N VAL A 64 0.55 12.10 -3.80
CA VAL A 64 0.30 11.34 -5.02
C VAL A 64 1.59 10.73 -5.51
N ARG A 65 1.49 9.49 -5.96
CA ARG A 65 2.51 8.81 -6.75
C ARG A 65 1.89 8.45 -8.09
N VAL A 66 2.66 8.63 -9.15
CA VAL A 66 2.30 8.14 -10.47
C VAL A 66 3.19 6.95 -10.79
N ILE A 67 2.57 5.83 -11.13
CA ILE A 67 3.27 4.62 -11.51
C ILE A 67 2.99 4.30 -12.97
N ASN A 68 3.98 3.72 -13.63
CA ASN A 68 3.80 3.19 -14.96
C ASN A 68 3.11 1.83 -14.86
N ARG A 69 1.82 1.77 -15.24
CA ARG A 69 1.04 0.52 -15.27
C ARG A 69 1.06 -0.14 -16.64
N ASN A 70 2.08 0.14 -17.43
CA ASN A 70 2.29 -0.53 -18.69
C ASN A 70 2.32 -2.06 -18.46
N GLN A 71 1.28 -2.74 -18.94
CA GLN A 71 1.15 -4.19 -18.78
C GLN A 71 1.21 -4.95 -20.10
N ASN A 72 1.13 -4.28 -21.27
CA ASN A 72 1.07 -5.01 -22.54
C ASN A 72 1.32 -4.15 -23.79
N TYR A 73 2.55 -3.71 -24.03
CA TYR A 73 2.96 -3.20 -25.34
C TYR A 73 3.71 -4.24 -26.17
N ASN A 74 3.79 -3.97 -27.47
CA ASN A 74 4.61 -4.71 -28.41
C ASN A 74 6.05 -4.84 -27.88
N GLN A 75 6.57 -6.08 -27.81
CA GLN A 75 7.96 -6.37 -27.40
C GLN A 75 8.99 -5.49 -28.10
N ARG A 76 8.71 -5.06 -29.34
CA ARG A 76 9.58 -4.17 -30.12
C ARG A 76 9.90 -2.85 -29.43
N ILE A 77 8.95 -2.25 -28.71
CA ILE A 77 9.10 -0.92 -28.08
C ILE A 77 9.16 -1.00 -26.56
N GLN A 78 9.23 -2.22 -26.01
CA GLN A 78 9.16 -2.44 -24.57
C GLN A 78 10.27 -1.72 -23.82
N GLU A 79 11.51 -1.76 -24.33
CA GLU A 79 12.65 -1.03 -23.75
C GLU A 79 12.39 0.49 -23.67
N PHE A 80 11.76 1.07 -24.70
CA PHE A 80 11.33 2.47 -24.65
C PHE A 80 10.24 2.70 -23.59
N MET A 81 9.23 1.85 -23.55
CA MET A 81 8.11 2.02 -22.61
C MET A 81 8.52 1.84 -21.14
N ASP A 82 9.49 0.95 -20.88
CA ASP A 82 10.06 0.72 -19.55
C ASP A 82 10.94 1.89 -19.09
N SER A 83 11.45 2.70 -20.02
CA SER A 83 12.18 3.93 -19.71
C SER A 83 11.28 5.07 -19.22
N ILE A 84 9.95 4.97 -19.41
CA ILE A 84 9.02 6.05 -19.09
C ILE A 84 8.87 6.18 -17.58
N THR A 85 9.19 7.37 -17.07
CA THR A 85 8.97 7.79 -15.69
C THR A 85 8.07 9.01 -15.64
N TYR A 86 7.44 9.25 -14.49
CA TYR A 86 6.47 10.33 -14.34
C TYR A 86 6.89 11.29 -13.23
N GLU A 87 6.89 12.57 -13.55
CA GLU A 87 6.96 13.65 -12.57
C GLU A 87 5.56 14.20 -12.34
N VAL A 88 5.19 14.45 -11.08
CA VAL A 88 3.88 14.99 -10.70
C VAL A 88 4.03 16.23 -9.84
N LYS A 89 3.27 17.29 -10.17
CA LYS A 89 3.25 18.54 -9.43
C LYS A 89 1.80 19.05 -9.27
N PRO A 90 1.38 19.44 -8.06
CA PRO A 90 2.03 19.19 -6.76
C PRO A 90 2.02 17.70 -6.39
N ALA A 91 2.97 17.25 -5.55
CA ALA A 91 3.07 15.85 -5.14
C ALA A 91 2.56 15.56 -3.72
N LYS A 92 2.36 16.60 -2.90
CA LYS A 92 2.03 16.54 -1.46
C LYS A 92 1.08 17.66 -1.08
N LYS A 93 0.42 17.53 0.09
CA LYS A 93 -0.56 18.49 0.62
C LYS A 93 -1.74 18.70 -0.33
N LEU A 94 -2.14 17.63 -1.01
CA LEU A 94 -3.20 17.66 -2.00
C LEU A 94 -4.57 17.80 -1.36
N LYS A 95 -5.45 18.51 -2.06
CA LYS A 95 -6.86 18.67 -1.72
C LYS A 95 -7.77 18.24 -2.86
N ASN A 96 -9.00 17.86 -2.52
CA ASN A 96 -10.09 17.69 -3.45
C ASN A 96 -10.27 18.98 -4.25
N GLY A 97 -10.23 18.88 -5.58
CA GLY A 97 -10.30 20.00 -6.51
C GLY A 97 -8.95 20.51 -7.02
N ASP A 98 -7.82 20.13 -6.42
CA ASP A 98 -6.49 20.50 -6.91
C ASP A 98 -6.23 19.96 -8.33
N GLU A 99 -5.48 20.70 -9.14
CA GLU A 99 -5.07 20.26 -10.47
C GLU A 99 -3.63 19.70 -10.43
N LEU A 100 -3.50 18.41 -10.72
CA LEU A 100 -2.22 17.73 -10.90
C LEU A 100 -1.74 17.89 -12.32
N THR A 101 -0.47 18.26 -12.48
CA THR A 101 0.25 18.17 -13.75
C THR A 101 1.19 16.98 -13.70
N ILE A 102 0.91 15.98 -14.53
CA ILE A 102 1.74 14.78 -14.73
C ILE A 102 2.56 15.01 -16.00
N THR A 103 3.88 14.92 -15.90
CA THR A 103 4.82 15.04 -17.01
C THR A 103 5.55 13.74 -17.18
N ALA A 104 5.42 13.13 -18.36
CA ALA A 104 6.17 11.95 -18.74
C ALA A 104 7.60 12.34 -19.12
N ARG A 105 8.57 11.57 -18.61
CA ARG A 105 9.99 11.61 -18.96
C ARG A 105 10.33 10.29 -19.62
N TYR A 106 11.06 10.33 -20.72
CA TYR A 106 11.42 9.15 -21.51
C TYR A 106 12.82 9.35 -22.12
N ASP A 107 13.43 8.26 -22.58
CA ASP A 107 14.72 8.31 -23.28
C ASP A 107 14.51 8.64 -24.76
N GLU A 108 14.96 9.83 -25.18
CA GLU A 108 14.90 10.29 -26.58
C GLU A 108 15.72 9.42 -27.53
N THR A 109 16.81 8.81 -27.05
CA THR A 109 17.64 7.90 -27.83
C THR A 109 16.88 6.61 -28.15
N LEU A 110 16.16 6.07 -27.17
CA LEU A 110 15.29 4.91 -27.37
C LEU A 110 14.10 5.27 -28.26
N ALA A 111 13.49 6.44 -28.06
CA ALA A 111 12.41 6.92 -28.93
C ALA A 111 12.86 6.97 -30.40
N SER A 112 14.04 7.55 -30.67
CA SER A 112 14.61 7.61 -32.02
C SER A 112 14.97 6.23 -32.55
N ARG A 113 15.59 5.36 -31.74
CA ARG A 113 15.99 4.00 -32.14
C ARG A 113 14.80 3.13 -32.54
N TYR A 114 13.70 3.25 -31.80
CA TYR A 114 12.49 2.45 -32.05
C TYR A 114 11.47 3.14 -32.94
N HIS A 115 11.82 4.31 -33.50
CA HIS A 115 10.92 5.14 -34.29
C HIS A 115 9.59 5.40 -33.57
N VAL A 116 9.66 5.72 -32.28
CA VAL A 116 8.49 6.10 -31.49
C VAL A 116 8.38 7.63 -31.48
N ASN A 117 7.19 8.14 -31.76
CA ASN A 117 6.81 9.54 -31.57
C ASN A 117 5.97 9.65 -30.28
N PRO A 118 6.54 10.12 -29.16
CA PRO A 118 5.81 10.29 -27.92
C PRO A 118 4.81 11.43 -28.05
N ILE A 119 3.52 11.12 -27.89
CA ILE A 119 2.44 12.11 -27.88
C ILE A 119 1.89 12.26 -26.45
N GLN A 120 1.25 13.40 -26.19
CA GLN A 120 0.62 13.72 -24.88
C GLN A 120 1.58 13.53 -23.69
N THR A 121 2.70 14.25 -23.69
CA THR A 121 3.72 14.18 -22.63
C THR A 121 3.31 14.84 -21.32
N VAL A 122 2.25 15.65 -21.34
CA VAL A 122 1.70 16.33 -20.17
C VAL A 122 0.21 16.02 -20.06
N ARG A 123 -0.20 15.50 -18.90
CA ARG A 123 -1.59 15.21 -18.56
C ARG A 123 -2.00 16.00 -17.33
N ARG A 124 -3.14 16.69 -17.40
CA ARG A 124 -3.73 17.39 -16.25
C ARG A 124 -4.91 16.61 -15.71
N VAL A 125 -4.95 16.45 -14.39
CA VAL A 125 -5.99 15.67 -13.71
C VAL A 125 -6.45 16.43 -12.48
N LYS A 126 -7.76 16.51 -12.26
CA LYS A 126 -8.30 17.04 -10.99
C LYS A 126 -8.33 15.95 -9.93
N VAL A 127 -7.83 16.26 -8.75
CA VAL A 127 -7.93 15.42 -7.56
C VAL A 127 -9.38 15.37 -7.10
N LYS A 128 -9.88 14.17 -6.81
CA LYS A 128 -11.24 13.91 -6.34
C LYS A 128 -11.22 12.77 -5.35
N ASP A 129 -12.27 12.72 -4.52
CA ASP A 129 -12.58 11.60 -3.64
C ASP A 129 -11.45 11.25 -2.66
N LEU A 130 -10.62 12.23 -2.27
CA LEU A 130 -9.71 12.07 -1.15
C LEU A 130 -10.53 11.90 0.13
N PRO A 131 -10.13 10.96 1.01
CA PRO A 131 -10.73 10.82 2.33
C PRO A 131 -10.59 12.10 3.13
N GLU A 132 -11.56 12.37 3.98
CA GLU A 132 -11.63 13.54 4.85
C GLU A 132 -11.60 13.08 6.31
N ARG A 133 -11.22 13.98 7.20
CA ARG A 133 -11.31 13.72 8.64
C ARG A 133 -12.77 13.81 9.07
N PHE A 134 -13.16 13.04 10.07
CA PHE A 134 -14.48 13.20 10.69
C PHE A 134 -14.54 14.56 11.38
N ALA A 135 -15.65 15.29 11.22
CA ALA A 135 -15.83 16.56 11.89
C ALA A 135 -16.14 16.35 13.39
N ASP A 136 -16.78 15.22 13.71
CA ASP A 136 -17.14 14.82 15.06
C ASP A 136 -17.03 13.29 15.22
N VAL A 137 -16.67 12.84 16.42
CA VAL A 137 -16.54 11.39 16.72
C VAL A 137 -17.83 10.61 16.48
N ASN A 138 -18.98 11.26 16.60
CA ASN A 138 -20.30 10.65 16.38
C ASN A 138 -20.62 10.43 14.89
N GLU A 139 -19.83 11.01 13.97
CA GLU A 139 -19.96 10.74 12.53
C GLU A 139 -19.32 9.40 12.13
N ILE A 140 -18.52 8.80 13.00
CA ILE A 140 -17.89 7.50 12.75
C ILE A 140 -18.99 6.42 12.75
N PRO A 141 -19.20 5.69 11.64
CA PRO A 141 -20.29 4.73 11.56
C PRO A 141 -20.13 3.57 12.54
N ALA A 142 -21.22 3.18 13.20
CA ALA A 142 -21.25 2.01 14.09
C ALA A 142 -20.80 0.71 13.39
N SER A 143 -21.08 0.56 12.09
CA SER A 143 -20.60 -0.56 11.28
C SER A 143 -19.08 -0.63 11.16
N PHE A 144 -18.42 0.54 11.10
CA PHE A 144 -16.98 0.62 11.11
C PHE A 144 -16.42 0.25 12.49
N LEU A 145 -17.04 0.72 13.57
CA LEU A 145 -16.65 0.34 14.94
C LEU A 145 -16.78 -1.18 15.16
N SER A 146 -17.83 -1.82 14.65
CA SER A 146 -17.95 -3.28 14.67
C SER A 146 -16.83 -3.97 13.88
N THR A 147 -16.38 -3.38 12.78
CA THR A 147 -15.23 -3.89 12.01
C THR A 147 -13.93 -3.78 12.81
N LEU A 148 -13.78 -2.74 13.64
CA LEU A 148 -12.66 -2.64 14.58
C LEU A 148 -12.72 -3.73 15.63
N ASP A 149 -13.91 -4.06 16.16
CA ASP A 149 -14.05 -5.14 17.13
C ASP A 149 -13.61 -6.49 16.56
N ASP A 150 -13.97 -6.78 15.30
CA ASP A 150 -13.51 -7.97 14.57
C ASP A 150 -11.99 -7.98 14.39
N ARG A 151 -11.42 -6.84 13.98
CA ARG A 151 -9.97 -6.69 13.83
C ARG A 151 -9.23 -6.84 15.15
N THR A 152 -9.75 -6.25 16.23
CA THR A 152 -9.19 -6.39 17.58
C THR A 152 -9.16 -7.86 18.00
N ARG A 153 -10.28 -8.57 17.82
CA ARG A 153 -10.35 -10.01 18.15
C ARG A 153 -9.32 -10.81 17.37
N SER A 154 -9.19 -10.55 16.07
CA SER A 154 -8.18 -11.19 15.23
C SER A 154 -6.75 -10.88 15.68
N TYR A 155 -6.46 -9.60 15.99
CA TYR A 155 -5.15 -9.16 16.47
C TYR A 155 -4.79 -9.84 17.78
N LEU A 156 -5.69 -9.82 18.77
CA LEU A 156 -5.42 -10.41 20.08
C LEU A 156 -5.25 -11.92 19.97
N ASN A 157 -6.11 -12.62 19.21
CA ASN A 157 -5.96 -14.06 18.99
C ASN A 157 -4.60 -14.43 18.37
N LYS A 158 -4.11 -13.62 17.41
CA LYS A 158 -2.83 -13.85 16.75
C LYS A 158 -1.63 -13.59 17.67
N ASN A 159 -1.72 -12.60 18.55
CA ASN A 159 -0.59 -12.11 19.34
C ASN A 159 -0.66 -12.53 20.83
N MET A 160 -1.72 -13.21 21.27
CA MET A 160 -1.94 -13.51 22.70
C MET A 160 -0.79 -14.32 23.31
N GLU A 161 -0.27 -15.33 22.61
CA GLU A 161 0.86 -16.11 23.09
C GLU A 161 2.09 -15.23 23.36
N GLN A 162 2.40 -14.33 22.43
CA GLN A 162 3.50 -13.37 22.61
C GLN A 162 3.23 -12.43 23.78
N ILE A 163 2.01 -11.88 23.90
CA ILE A 163 1.63 -11.00 25.01
C ILE A 163 1.80 -11.72 26.35
N LEU A 164 1.30 -12.95 26.46
CA LEU A 164 1.40 -13.75 27.69
C LEU A 164 2.86 -13.99 28.10
N ASN A 165 3.73 -14.29 27.13
CA ASN A 165 5.13 -14.65 27.39
C ASN A 165 6.05 -13.44 27.59
N GLU A 166 5.78 -12.31 26.92
CA GLU A 166 6.69 -11.16 26.88
C GLU A 166 6.24 -10.00 27.77
N ASP A 167 4.93 -9.74 27.89
CA ASP A 167 4.42 -8.57 28.59
C ASP A 167 4.15 -8.81 30.09
N PHE A 168 3.95 -10.06 30.51
CA PHE A 168 3.76 -10.43 31.92
C PHE A 168 5.08 -10.64 32.66
N THR A 169 5.74 -9.53 32.97
CA THR A 169 7.06 -9.50 33.61
C THR A 169 7.07 -9.87 35.10
N SER A 170 5.89 -10.02 35.73
CA SER A 170 5.75 -10.39 37.14
C SER A 170 5.91 -11.88 37.39
N PHE A 171 5.71 -12.72 36.36
CA PHE A 171 5.82 -14.16 36.45
C PHE A 171 7.28 -14.63 36.40
N PHE A 172 7.49 -15.83 36.94
CA PHE A 172 8.75 -16.52 36.90
C PHE A 172 9.15 -16.81 35.44
N ILE A 173 10.45 -16.71 35.13
CA ILE A 173 10.97 -16.76 33.76
C ILE A 173 10.65 -18.06 33.00
N ARG A 174 10.33 -19.15 33.71
CA ARG A 174 9.93 -20.45 33.11
C ARG A 174 8.43 -20.74 33.24
N SER A 175 7.67 -19.79 33.79
CA SER A 175 6.23 -19.94 33.86
C SER A 175 5.65 -20.01 32.45
N GLN A 176 4.52 -20.70 32.31
CA GLN A 176 3.69 -20.70 31.12
C GLN A 176 2.40 -19.97 31.47
N PRO A 177 2.34 -18.64 31.26
CA PRO A 177 1.17 -17.87 31.66
C PRO A 177 -0.05 -18.29 30.84
N GLU A 178 -1.17 -18.48 31.53
CA GLU A 178 -2.44 -18.84 30.90
C GLU A 178 -3.41 -17.67 30.98
N LEU A 179 -4.07 -17.35 29.86
CA LEU A 179 -5.11 -16.33 29.82
C LEU A 179 -6.27 -16.73 30.75
N VAL A 180 -6.65 -15.82 31.64
CA VAL A 180 -7.82 -15.96 32.52
C VAL A 180 -8.98 -15.12 32.01
N ASN A 181 -8.72 -13.86 31.68
CA ASN A 181 -9.74 -12.93 31.24
C ASN A 181 -9.17 -11.87 30.29
N GLN A 182 -10.01 -11.39 29.38
CA GLN A 182 -9.73 -10.31 28.47
C GLN A 182 -10.96 -9.42 28.36
N LYS A 183 -10.85 -8.16 28.79
CA LYS A 183 -11.97 -7.22 28.80
C LYS A 183 -11.58 -5.89 28.15
N GLN A 184 -12.37 -5.44 27.18
CA GLN A 184 -12.27 -4.08 26.68
C GLN A 184 -12.74 -3.10 27.76
N MET A 185 -11.87 -2.17 28.14
CA MET A 185 -12.12 -1.17 29.16
C MET A 185 -12.62 0.12 28.54
N TYR A 186 -11.92 0.61 27.51
CA TYR A 186 -12.23 1.88 26.85
C TYR A 186 -11.95 1.80 25.35
N ARG A 187 -12.68 2.61 24.60
CA ARG A 187 -12.33 3.04 23.26
C ARG A 187 -12.14 4.54 23.27
N VAL A 188 -11.07 5.03 22.66
CA VAL A 188 -10.70 6.44 22.66
C VAL A 188 -10.45 6.90 21.24
N PHE A 189 -11.11 7.98 20.85
CA PHE A 189 -10.80 8.72 19.64
C PHE A 189 -9.77 9.80 19.97
N LEU A 190 -8.68 9.82 19.21
CA LEU A 190 -7.65 10.85 19.29
C LEU A 190 -7.78 11.76 18.06
N ASP A 191 -8.31 12.95 18.27
CA ASP A 191 -8.48 13.98 17.24
C ASP A 191 -7.17 14.78 17.10
N GLY A 192 -6.53 14.65 15.95
CA GLY A 192 -5.30 15.35 15.60
C GLY A 192 -5.45 16.87 15.51
N LYS A 193 -4.72 17.60 16.37
CA LYS A 193 -4.72 19.08 16.37
C LYS A 193 -4.10 19.71 15.11
N LYS A 194 -3.37 18.93 14.31
CA LYS A 194 -2.64 19.38 13.12
C LYS A 194 -2.72 18.31 12.03
N SER A 195 -2.61 18.70 10.76
CA SER A 195 -2.65 17.77 9.62
C SER A 195 -1.58 16.67 9.63
N SER A 196 -0.49 16.85 10.37
CA SER A 196 0.55 15.85 10.58
C SER A 196 0.21 14.81 11.66
N ALA A 197 -0.72 15.12 12.56
CA ALA A 197 -1.23 14.20 13.57
C ALA A 197 -2.52 13.60 13.01
N LYS A 198 -2.43 12.37 12.49
CA LYS A 198 -3.58 11.66 11.92
C LYS A 198 -4.48 11.14 13.02
N ASP A 199 -5.78 11.17 12.78
CA ASP A 199 -6.76 10.67 13.73
C ASP A 199 -6.55 9.19 14.00
N LYS A 200 -6.79 8.83 15.26
CA LYS A 200 -6.58 7.47 15.73
C LYS A 200 -7.77 7.01 16.55
N ILE A 201 -8.02 5.72 16.50
CA ILE A 201 -8.82 5.03 17.52
C ILE A 201 -7.88 4.15 18.32
N ILE A 202 -8.08 4.15 19.63
CA ILE A 202 -7.32 3.32 20.55
C ILE A 202 -8.30 2.49 21.37
N ASP A 203 -8.09 1.17 21.39
CA ASP A 203 -8.78 0.28 22.31
C ASP A 203 -7.86 -0.12 23.46
N ILE A 204 -8.41 -0.06 24.68
CA ILE A 204 -7.70 -0.43 25.89
C ILE A 204 -8.33 -1.71 26.45
N TYR A 205 -7.50 -2.72 26.64
CA TYR A 205 -7.88 -4.00 27.22
C TYR A 205 -7.22 -4.20 28.58
N ALA A 206 -7.98 -4.70 29.53
CA ALA A 206 -7.44 -5.38 30.70
C ALA A 206 -7.28 -6.86 30.34
N ILE A 207 -6.04 -7.36 30.39
CA ILE A 207 -5.72 -8.76 30.14
C ILE A 207 -5.22 -9.34 31.46
N THR A 208 -5.94 -10.33 31.97
CA THR A 208 -5.60 -11.05 33.19
C THR A 208 -5.09 -12.42 32.82
N ALA A 209 -3.91 -12.77 33.34
CA ALA A 209 -3.31 -14.08 33.18
C ALA A 209 -2.95 -14.66 34.54
N LYS A 210 -2.83 -15.99 34.60
CA LYS A 210 -2.30 -16.70 35.76
C LYS A 210 -0.94 -17.29 35.40
N GLY A 211 0.01 -17.16 36.32
CA GLY A 211 1.36 -17.68 36.15
C GLY A 211 2.00 -17.96 37.50
N GLU A 212 3.11 -18.66 37.46
CA GLU A 212 3.92 -18.97 38.64
C GLU A 212 4.77 -17.76 39.01
N VAL A 213 4.76 -17.38 40.28
CA VAL A 213 5.63 -16.33 40.83
C VAL A 213 6.51 -16.95 41.89
N ASN A 214 7.80 -16.63 41.89
CA ASN A 214 8.70 -17.03 42.97
C ASN A 214 8.51 -16.12 44.19
N THR A 215 7.96 -16.66 45.27
CA THR A 215 7.62 -15.90 46.48
C THR A 215 8.73 -15.88 47.53
N SER A 216 9.84 -16.58 47.29
CA SER A 216 10.95 -16.69 48.25
C SER A 216 12.28 -16.26 47.65
N SER A 217 13.01 -15.46 48.42
CA SER A 217 14.36 -14.96 48.09
C SER A 217 15.48 -15.95 48.42
N LYS A 218 15.20 -17.01 49.18
CA LYS A 218 16.23 -17.96 49.69
C LYS A 218 16.19 -19.34 49.03
N LYS A 219 15.02 -19.72 48.51
CA LYS A 219 14.75 -20.99 47.83
C LYS A 219 13.63 -20.76 46.81
N GLU A 220 13.64 -21.49 45.70
CA GLU A 220 12.54 -21.43 44.74
C GLU A 220 11.25 -21.92 45.43
N THR A 221 10.25 -21.05 45.50
CA THR A 221 8.91 -21.39 46.01
C THR A 221 7.91 -20.75 45.07
N LEU A 222 7.37 -21.58 44.17
CA LEU A 222 6.47 -21.13 43.11
C LEU A 222 5.03 -21.19 43.60
N GLU A 223 4.32 -20.07 43.44
CA GLU A 223 2.88 -19.98 43.69
C GLU A 223 2.17 -19.48 42.44
N MET A 224 1.03 -20.08 42.12
CA MET A 224 0.16 -19.58 41.07
C MET A 224 -0.49 -18.27 41.52
N LYS A 225 -0.28 -17.20 40.76
CA LYS A 225 -0.89 -15.89 40.98
C LYS A 225 -1.46 -15.34 39.69
N GLU A 226 -2.52 -14.56 39.84
CA GLU A 226 -3.05 -13.76 38.75
C GLU A 226 -2.37 -12.39 38.72
N ASP A 227 -2.12 -11.90 37.52
CA ASP A 227 -1.70 -10.54 37.27
C ASP A 227 -2.54 -9.96 36.14
N THR A 228 -2.69 -8.64 36.11
CA THR A 228 -3.43 -7.94 35.06
C THR A 228 -2.58 -6.84 34.45
N ILE A 229 -2.40 -6.91 33.14
CA ILE A 229 -1.78 -5.85 32.36
C ILE A 229 -2.85 -5.05 31.62
N TYR A 230 -2.54 -3.80 31.31
CA TYR A 230 -3.33 -2.99 30.41
C TYR A 230 -2.64 -2.95 29.05
N TYR A 231 -3.35 -3.37 28.01
CA TYR A 231 -2.84 -3.49 26.66
C TYR A 231 -3.60 -2.55 25.73
N MET A 232 -2.86 -1.79 24.93
CA MET A 232 -3.39 -0.75 24.04
C MET A 232 -3.25 -1.20 22.60
N ILE A 233 -4.35 -1.21 21.84
CA ILE A 233 -4.34 -1.46 20.40
C ILE A 233 -4.67 -0.15 19.69
N THR A 234 -3.80 0.29 18.80
CA THR A 234 -3.93 1.54 18.08
C THR A 234 -4.27 1.29 16.61
N TYR A 235 -5.25 2.05 16.13
CA TYR A 235 -5.67 2.14 14.74
C TYR A 235 -5.32 3.52 14.21
N ASN A 236 -4.31 3.60 13.34
CA ASN A 236 -3.89 4.86 12.71
C ASN A 236 -4.72 5.18 11.45
N GLU A 237 -4.72 6.47 11.10
CA GLU A 237 -5.29 7.01 9.85
C GLU A 237 -6.81 6.81 9.74
N ILE A 238 -7.52 7.14 10.83
CA ILE A 238 -8.98 7.10 10.86
C ILE A 238 -9.55 8.28 10.07
N ASN A 239 -10.28 8.00 9.01
CA ASN A 239 -10.90 9.01 8.15
C ASN A 239 -12.10 8.42 7.41
N THR A 240 -12.77 9.24 6.60
CA THR A 240 -13.99 8.88 5.89
C THR A 240 -13.79 7.79 4.82
N SER A 241 -12.56 7.33 4.56
CA SER A 241 -12.35 6.14 3.73
C SER A 241 -12.87 4.86 4.40
N LEU A 242 -12.98 4.86 5.74
CA LEU A 242 -13.35 3.70 6.56
C LEU A 242 -12.46 2.48 6.29
N ARG A 243 -11.23 2.70 5.82
CA ARG A 243 -10.26 1.66 5.52
C ARG A 243 -9.08 1.78 6.47
N ILE A 244 -8.71 0.65 7.06
CA ILE A 244 -7.50 0.53 7.87
C ILE A 244 -6.59 -0.48 7.18
N LEU A 245 -5.35 -0.07 6.94
CA LEU A 245 -4.30 -0.95 6.48
C LEU A 245 -3.75 -1.74 7.66
N ASP A 246 -3.34 -2.99 7.44
CA ASP A 246 -2.84 -3.82 8.53
C ASP A 246 -1.54 -3.27 9.14
N GLU A 247 -0.74 -2.54 8.34
CA GLU A 247 0.45 -1.79 8.80
C GLU A 247 0.10 -0.63 9.76
N ASN A 248 -1.16 -0.19 9.78
CA ASN A 248 -1.66 0.87 10.65
C ASN A 248 -2.25 0.35 11.97
N VAL A 249 -2.16 -0.96 12.23
CA VAL A 249 -2.64 -1.60 13.46
C VAL A 249 -1.47 -2.15 14.26
N TYR A 250 -1.33 -1.70 15.51
CA TYR A 250 -0.29 -2.21 16.41
C TYR A 250 -0.74 -2.16 17.86
N GLY A 251 -0.21 -3.08 18.67
CA GLY A 251 -0.50 -3.22 20.08
C GLY A 251 0.74 -3.01 20.95
N GLU A 252 0.56 -2.43 22.13
CA GLU A 252 1.61 -2.28 23.14
C GLU A 252 1.06 -2.39 24.56
N LYS A 253 1.86 -2.93 25.49
CA LYS A 253 1.59 -2.85 26.92
C LYS A 253 1.66 -1.40 27.39
N LEU A 254 0.65 -0.95 28.14
CA LEU A 254 0.68 0.33 28.84
C LEU A 254 1.55 0.24 30.09
N ILE A 255 2.50 1.16 30.18
CA ILE A 255 3.29 1.37 31.39
C ILE A 255 2.61 2.47 32.20
N ILE A 256 2.06 2.09 33.35
CA ILE A 256 1.40 2.97 34.30
C ILE A 256 2.13 2.98 35.63
N SER A 257 2.10 4.12 36.34
CA SER A 257 2.58 4.17 37.71
C SER A 257 1.66 3.37 38.62
N GLU A 258 2.20 2.77 39.68
CA GLU A 258 1.44 1.97 40.66
C GLU A 258 0.29 2.76 41.31
N SER A 259 0.37 4.09 41.34
CA SER A 259 -0.68 4.97 41.86
C SER A 259 -1.87 5.17 40.90
N ASN A 260 -1.74 4.78 39.63
CA ASN A 260 -2.77 4.99 38.62
C ASN A 260 -3.62 3.72 38.45
N ASP A 261 -4.90 3.85 38.70
CA ASP A 261 -5.92 2.83 38.57
C ASP A 261 -6.76 3.12 37.33
N LEU A 262 -6.45 2.46 36.21
CA LEU A 262 -7.16 2.67 34.94
C LEU A 262 -8.61 2.14 34.98
N THR A 263 -9.02 1.39 36.01
CA THR A 263 -10.43 1.03 36.18
C THR A 263 -11.30 2.23 36.55
N LYS A 264 -10.68 3.32 37.03
CA LYS A 264 -11.33 4.59 37.32
C LYS A 264 -11.22 5.53 36.12
N GLU A 265 -12.36 5.85 35.52
CA GLU A 265 -12.46 6.69 34.33
C GLU A 265 -11.74 8.04 34.48
N THR A 266 -11.80 8.67 35.65
CA THR A 266 -11.12 9.96 35.90
C THR A 266 -9.60 9.86 35.83
N GLN A 267 -9.03 8.78 36.37
CA GLN A 267 -7.58 8.53 36.33
C GLN A 267 -7.15 8.11 34.92
N PHE A 268 -7.95 7.28 34.25
CA PHE A 268 -7.74 6.90 32.86
C PHE A 268 -7.73 8.12 31.92
N THR A 269 -8.73 9.00 32.04
CA THR A 269 -8.84 10.22 31.24
C THR A 269 -7.62 11.10 31.44
N SER A 270 -7.24 11.34 32.71
CA SER A 270 -6.05 12.14 33.06
C SER A 270 -4.76 11.55 32.49
N PHE A 271 -4.62 10.22 32.49
CA PHE A 271 -3.48 9.51 31.89
C PHE A 271 -3.43 9.72 30.38
N MET A 272 -4.54 9.51 29.68
CA MET A 272 -4.62 9.65 28.22
C MET A 272 -4.37 11.10 27.77
N GLU A 273 -4.99 12.07 28.46
CA GLU A 273 -4.72 13.49 28.22
C GLU A 273 -3.25 13.81 28.46
N SER A 274 -2.65 13.35 29.56
CA SER A 274 -1.23 13.58 29.82
C SER A 274 -0.33 13.01 28.70
N LYS A 275 -0.60 11.78 28.23
CA LYS A 275 0.16 11.10 27.16
C LYS A 275 0.00 11.80 25.80
N TYR A 276 -1.20 12.28 25.46
CA TYR A 276 -1.52 12.70 24.09
C TYR A 276 -1.81 14.21 23.89
N LYS A 277 -1.96 15.01 24.94
CA LYS A 277 -2.37 16.44 24.88
C LYS A 277 -1.58 17.32 23.92
N SER A 278 -0.31 16.98 23.62
CA SER A 278 0.54 17.80 22.77
C SER A 278 0.10 17.77 21.30
N ALA A 279 -0.44 16.65 20.84
CA ALA A 279 -0.78 16.42 19.44
C ALA A 279 -2.26 16.13 19.22
N TYR A 280 -2.98 15.68 20.25
CA TYR A 280 -4.36 15.23 20.12
C TYR A 280 -5.28 15.89 21.15
N GLU A 281 -6.54 16.02 20.77
CA GLU A 281 -7.69 16.11 21.66
C GLU A 281 -8.21 14.69 21.92
N VAL A 282 -8.47 14.39 23.19
CA VAL A 282 -8.80 13.03 23.63
C VAL A 282 -10.30 12.95 23.87
N GLN A 283 -10.97 12.03 23.18
CA GLN A 283 -12.40 11.81 23.32
C GLN A 283 -12.67 10.33 23.66
N ILE A 284 -13.20 10.06 24.84
CA ILE A 284 -13.57 8.70 25.23
C ILE A 284 -14.89 8.35 24.54
N MET A 285 -14.86 7.31 23.72
CA MET A 285 -16.04 6.78 23.05
C MET A 285 -16.80 5.91 24.04
N LYS A 286 -18.03 6.30 24.37
CA LYS A 286 -18.90 5.46 25.20
C LYS A 286 -19.25 4.23 24.37
N SER A 287 -19.02 3.04 24.94
CA SER A 287 -19.68 1.84 24.44
C SER A 287 -21.18 2.13 24.53
N GLU A 288 -21.88 2.08 23.39
CA GLU A 288 -23.32 1.86 23.44
C GLU A 288 -23.49 0.52 24.15
N ALA A 289 -23.86 0.60 25.44
CA ALA A 289 -24.29 -0.57 26.17
C ALA A 289 -25.50 -1.08 25.38
N ASN A 290 -25.36 -2.28 24.78
CA ASN A 290 -26.50 -3.00 24.25
C ASN A 290 -27.57 -3.03 25.36
N SER A 291 -28.62 -2.25 25.14
CA SER A 291 -29.88 -2.27 25.90
C SER A 291 -30.55 -3.62 25.77
#